data_AF-K2DRE8-F1
#
_entry.id   AF-K2DRE8-F1
#
_cell.length_a   1.000
_cell.length_b   1.000
_cell.length_c   1.000
_cell.angle_alpha   90.00
_cell.angle_beta   90.00
_cell.angle_gamma   90.00
#
_symmetry.space_group_name_H-M   'P 1'
#
loop_
_entity.id
_entity.type
_entity.pdbx_description
1 polymer ?
#
loop_
_entity_poly.entity_id
_entity_poly.type
_entity_poly.pdbx_seq_one_letter_code
_entity_poly.pdbx_strand_id
1 'polypeptide(L)'
;MRRIWLRRKVLSSAYTQIKSELIIEPKKRPHNMNSTLKKIAFAIVSCLLFCSLTTVAKTNKIQTILPSQLHVGDTVGLVAPGYRVPENIQIQYAIERIQALSLKVKVGKSVYKRYGYFAGTDEDRAHDINQMFADPEVKAIFAIRGGWGSNRILDLINYKTIKQNPKIIMGYSDITSLLLAINAKTGLVTFHGPMAAQPWTGYTTKYMKQLLFDANKITFSNPVEAEDDLIHTKNRIMTIRKGKATGKLLGGSLTLITSLLGSRYLPKFNGAILFVEDVDEDIYKVDRMLTQLKTAGVLDRIAGFVFGKCTGCTPKNNSSCGSLTLQQVLNDHIFPLRIPAWYGSMIGHDSQIFTLPEGTQVTIDAEKGTIAMLEPAVR
;
A
#
# COMPACT_ATOMS: atom_id res chain seq x y z
N MET A 1 -22.66 -10.84 12.20
CA MET A 1 -22.55 -12.22 12.75
C MET A 1 -23.87 -13.01 12.78
N ARG A 2 -25.06 -12.42 12.96
CA ARG A 2 -26.36 -13.15 12.95
C ARG A 2 -26.81 -13.73 11.59
N ARG A 3 -26.30 -13.26 10.45
CA ARG A 3 -26.69 -13.74 9.10
C ARG A 3 -25.95 -15.02 8.62
N ILE A 4 -24.83 -15.38 9.24
CA ILE A 4 -24.04 -16.58 8.88
C ILE A 4 -24.60 -17.83 9.59
N TRP A 5 -25.20 -17.65 10.78
CA TRP A 5 -25.78 -18.74 11.57
C TRP A 5 -27.08 -19.28 10.96
N LEU A 6 -27.93 -18.43 10.37
CA LEU A 6 -29.15 -18.88 9.68
C LEU A 6 -28.87 -19.71 8.42
N ARG A 7 -27.76 -19.45 7.69
CA ARG A 7 -27.43 -20.20 6.47
C ARG A 7 -26.98 -21.64 6.73
N ARG A 8 -26.31 -21.92 7.87
CA ARG A 8 -25.92 -23.29 8.25
C ARG A 8 -27.11 -24.15 8.70
N LYS A 9 -28.12 -23.55 9.36
CA LYS A 9 -29.30 -24.28 9.84
C LYS A 9 -30.21 -24.77 8.70
N VAL A 10 -30.34 -23.99 7.64
CA VAL A 10 -31.16 -24.36 6.46
C VAL A 10 -30.50 -25.46 5.62
N LEU A 11 -29.18 -25.44 5.46
CA LEU A 11 -28.45 -26.49 4.72
C LEU A 11 -28.42 -27.83 5.47
N SER A 12 -28.37 -27.82 6.80
CA SER A 12 -28.45 -29.04 7.61
C SER A 12 -29.85 -29.68 7.58
N SER A 13 -30.92 -28.87 7.54
CA SER A 13 -32.31 -29.37 7.46
C SER A 13 -32.61 -30.03 6.11
N ALA A 14 -32.11 -29.46 5.01
CA ALA A 14 -32.29 -30.01 3.67
C ALA A 14 -31.56 -31.34 3.47
N TYR A 15 -30.40 -31.53 4.12
CA TYR A 15 -29.62 -32.77 4.00
C TYR A 15 -30.22 -33.93 4.79
N THR A 16 -30.87 -33.65 5.94
CA THR A 16 -31.54 -34.67 6.75
C THR A 16 -32.84 -35.17 6.10
N GLN A 17 -33.57 -34.29 5.40
CA GLN A 17 -34.82 -34.64 4.73
C GLN A 17 -34.60 -35.53 3.50
N ILE A 18 -33.46 -35.40 2.81
CA ILE A 18 -33.08 -36.27 1.68
C ILE A 18 -32.65 -37.67 2.14
N LYS A 19 -32.06 -37.80 3.34
CA LYS A 19 -31.64 -39.11 3.89
C LYS A 19 -32.80 -39.95 4.42
N SER A 20 -33.91 -39.35 4.86
CA SER A 20 -35.07 -40.10 5.36
C SER A 20 -35.97 -40.70 4.27
N GLU A 21 -35.83 -40.27 3.01
CA GLU A 21 -36.68 -40.73 1.89
C GLU A 21 -36.03 -41.83 1.02
N LEU A 22 -34.82 -42.31 1.36
CA LEU A 22 -34.06 -43.28 0.55
C LEU A 22 -33.95 -44.69 1.16
N ILE A 23 -34.77 -45.02 2.18
CA ILE A 23 -34.87 -46.40 2.69
C ILE A 23 -35.79 -47.18 1.75
N ILE A 24 -35.18 -47.97 0.86
CA ILE A 24 -35.87 -48.88 -0.06
C ILE A 24 -36.09 -50.21 0.68
N GLU A 25 -37.30 -50.43 1.19
CA GLU A 25 -37.76 -51.79 1.52
C GLU A 25 -38.29 -52.51 0.28
N PRO A 26 -38.06 -53.83 0.13
CA PRO A 26 -38.49 -54.55 -1.04
C PRO A 26 -39.91 -55.10 -0.83
N LYS A 27 -40.93 -54.49 -1.45
CA LYS A 27 -42.09 -55.25 -1.97
C LYS A 27 -43.08 -54.39 -2.78
N LYS A 28 -43.44 -54.98 -3.92
CA LYS A 28 -44.63 -54.75 -4.77
C LYS A 28 -44.67 -53.47 -5.64
N ARG A 29 -44.54 -53.68 -6.95
CA ARG A 29 -45.19 -52.87 -8.01
C ARG A 29 -46.72 -52.85 -7.75
N PRO A 30 -47.46 -51.76 -8.06
CA PRO A 30 -47.51 -51.23 -9.43
C PRO A 30 -47.75 -49.72 -9.61
N HIS A 31 -47.66 -49.30 -10.89
CA HIS A 31 -48.33 -48.18 -11.54
C HIS A 31 -48.33 -46.80 -10.86
N ASN A 32 -47.48 -45.88 -11.34
CA ASN A 32 -47.92 -44.69 -12.11
C ASN A 32 -46.69 -43.83 -12.47
N MET A 33 -46.11 -44.03 -13.66
CA MET A 33 -44.85 -43.35 -14.07
C MET A 33 -45.03 -41.84 -14.32
N ASN A 34 -46.27 -41.35 -14.39
CA ASN A 34 -46.59 -39.96 -14.75
C ASN A 34 -46.57 -38.97 -13.57
N SER A 35 -46.68 -39.43 -12.32
CA SER A 35 -46.66 -38.53 -11.14
C SER A 35 -45.23 -38.19 -10.69
N THR A 36 -44.30 -39.13 -10.83
CA THR A 36 -42.88 -38.96 -10.48
C THR A 36 -42.17 -38.03 -11.47
N LEU A 37 -42.48 -38.12 -12.76
CA LEU A 37 -41.93 -37.22 -13.79
C LEU A 37 -42.41 -35.76 -13.63
N LYS A 38 -43.65 -35.53 -13.19
CA LYS A 38 -44.16 -34.18 -12.90
C LYS A 38 -43.50 -33.54 -11.67
N LYS A 39 -43.16 -34.33 -10.64
CA LYS A 39 -42.46 -33.84 -9.45
C LYS A 39 -41.00 -33.50 -9.74
N ILE A 40 -40.32 -34.28 -10.59
CA ILE A 40 -38.95 -33.99 -11.04
C ILE A 40 -38.92 -32.73 -11.93
N ALA A 41 -39.91 -32.55 -12.81
CA ALA A 41 -40.02 -31.35 -13.64
C ALA A 41 -40.22 -30.07 -12.80
N PHE A 42 -41.01 -30.11 -11.72
CA PHE A 42 -41.22 -28.96 -10.84
C PHE A 42 -39.98 -28.58 -10.02
N ALA A 43 -39.17 -29.58 -9.61
CA ALA A 43 -37.90 -29.36 -8.91
C ALA A 43 -36.80 -28.79 -9.83
N ILE A 44 -36.79 -29.16 -11.12
CA ILE A 44 -35.83 -28.61 -12.09
C ILE A 44 -36.17 -27.17 -12.46
N VAL A 45 -37.46 -26.83 -12.62
CA VAL A 45 -37.90 -25.45 -12.91
C VAL A 45 -37.65 -24.50 -11.73
N SER A 46 -37.83 -24.98 -10.48
CA SER A 46 -37.52 -24.18 -9.29
C SER A 46 -36.01 -24.02 -9.03
N CYS A 47 -35.18 -24.99 -9.43
CA CYS A 47 -33.72 -24.87 -9.40
C CYS A 47 -33.19 -23.91 -10.49
N LEU A 48 -33.83 -23.88 -11.67
CA LEU A 48 -33.49 -22.96 -12.76
C LEU A 48 -33.93 -21.51 -12.47
N LEU A 49 -35.05 -21.29 -11.77
CA LEU A 49 -35.49 -19.95 -11.35
C LEU A 49 -34.67 -19.36 -10.20
N PHE A 50 -34.03 -20.21 -9.37
CA PHE A 50 -33.08 -19.74 -8.35
C PHE A 50 -31.65 -19.51 -8.88
N CYS A 51 -31.36 -19.92 -10.12
CA CYS A 51 -30.04 -19.81 -10.72
C CYS A 51 -29.80 -18.49 -11.48
N SER A 52 -30.82 -17.63 -11.61
CA SER A 52 -30.78 -16.42 -12.46
C SER A 52 -30.74 -15.08 -11.70
N LEU A 53 -30.33 -15.09 -10.43
CA LEU A 53 -30.09 -13.87 -9.64
C LEU A 53 -28.69 -13.87 -8.99
N THR A 54 -27.67 -14.25 -9.76
CA THR A 54 -26.32 -13.74 -9.49
C THR A 54 -26.30 -12.30 -9.98
N THR A 55 -26.67 -11.36 -9.12
CA THR A 55 -26.24 -9.97 -9.29
C THR A 55 -24.73 -10.00 -9.32
N VAL A 56 -24.15 -9.99 -10.52
CA VAL A 56 -22.73 -9.66 -10.73
C VAL A 56 -22.59 -8.28 -10.13
N ALA A 57 -22.10 -8.22 -8.89
CA ALA A 57 -21.74 -6.96 -8.29
C ALA A 57 -20.72 -6.34 -9.24
N LYS A 58 -21.13 -5.32 -10.01
CA LYS A 58 -20.22 -4.48 -10.78
C LYS A 58 -19.17 -4.01 -9.79
N THR A 59 -18.00 -4.63 -9.84
CA THR A 59 -16.85 -4.15 -9.10
C THR A 59 -16.47 -2.85 -9.78
N ASN A 60 -16.97 -1.74 -9.25
CA ASN A 60 -16.53 -0.41 -9.68
C ASN A 60 -15.02 -0.33 -9.42
N LYS A 61 -14.24 -0.64 -10.46
CA LYS A 61 -12.79 -0.54 -10.44
C LYS A 61 -12.49 0.95 -10.33
N ILE A 62 -11.84 1.35 -9.23
CA ILE A 62 -11.42 2.74 -9.06
C ILE A 62 -10.41 3.04 -10.17
N GLN A 63 -10.75 4.00 -11.03
CA GLN A 63 -9.90 4.45 -12.11
C GLN A 63 -8.67 5.14 -11.53
N THR A 64 -7.49 4.82 -12.07
CA THR A 64 -6.25 5.50 -11.72
C THR A 64 -6.30 6.95 -12.19
N ILE A 65 -5.92 7.89 -11.32
CA ILE A 65 -5.85 9.32 -11.61
C ILE A 65 -4.39 9.74 -11.50
N LEU A 66 -3.86 10.36 -12.55
CA LEU A 66 -2.52 10.93 -12.55
C LEU A 66 -2.60 12.43 -12.22
N PRO A 67 -1.81 12.93 -11.24
CA PRO A 67 -1.67 14.37 -11.05
C PRO A 67 -0.84 14.98 -12.17
N SER A 68 -0.94 16.31 -12.32
CA SER A 68 -0.10 17.05 -13.27
C SER A 68 1.37 17.03 -12.84
N GLN A 69 2.27 17.00 -13.82
CA GLN A 69 3.71 17.14 -13.57
C GLN A 69 4.06 18.53 -13.01
N LEU A 70 5.18 18.62 -12.28
CA LEU A 70 5.73 19.86 -11.75
C LEU A 70 6.53 20.62 -12.80
N HIS A 71 6.39 21.95 -12.81
CA HIS A 71 7.18 22.86 -13.61
C HIS A 71 7.90 23.88 -12.72
N VAL A 72 9.00 24.43 -13.21
CA VAL A 72 9.67 25.56 -12.56
C VAL A 72 8.66 26.71 -12.34
N GLY A 73 8.68 27.28 -11.14
CA GLY A 73 7.75 28.33 -10.72
C GLY A 73 6.44 27.84 -10.11
N ASP A 74 6.12 26.54 -10.18
CA ASP A 74 4.96 25.96 -9.51
C ASP A 74 5.04 26.10 -7.98
N THR A 75 3.88 26.14 -7.34
CA THR A 75 3.79 26.23 -5.89
C THR A 75 3.64 24.86 -5.25
N VAL A 76 4.47 24.58 -4.25
CA VAL A 76 4.40 23.39 -3.40
C VAL A 76 3.87 23.76 -2.03
N GLY A 77 2.85 23.04 -1.57
CA GLY A 77 2.37 23.06 -0.21
C GLY A 77 3.24 22.19 0.70
N LEU A 78 3.75 22.73 1.81
CA LEU A 78 4.41 21.96 2.86
C LEU A 78 3.43 21.69 4.01
N VAL A 79 3.27 20.43 4.39
CA VAL A 79 2.34 19.99 5.45
C VAL A 79 3.03 19.11 6.49
N ALA A 80 2.50 19.07 7.71
CA ALA A 80 2.96 18.20 8.79
C ALA A 80 1.84 17.26 9.28
N PRO A 81 1.56 16.16 8.57
CA PRO A 81 0.39 15.31 8.84
C PRO A 81 0.45 14.52 10.14
N GLY A 82 1.61 14.43 10.79
CA GLY A 82 1.82 13.69 12.05
C GLY A 82 2.56 14.55 13.08
N TYR A 83 3.83 14.23 13.32
CA TYR A 83 4.65 14.93 14.31
C TYR A 83 4.99 16.38 13.92
N ARG A 84 5.20 17.23 14.92
CA ARG A 84 5.75 18.58 14.75
C ARG A 84 7.18 18.55 14.27
N VAL A 85 7.62 19.50 13.46
CA VAL A 85 9.06 19.69 13.23
C VAL A 85 9.69 20.21 14.54
N PRO A 86 10.77 19.59 15.07
CA PRO A 86 11.32 19.96 16.37
C PRO A 86 11.78 21.42 16.45
N GLU A 87 12.46 21.90 15.40
CA GLU A 87 13.08 23.22 15.36
C GLU A 87 12.69 23.99 14.10
N ASN A 88 12.52 25.30 14.22
CA ASN A 88 12.13 26.16 13.09
C ASN A 88 13.17 26.16 11.97
N ILE A 89 14.44 25.95 12.29
CA ILE A 89 15.51 25.88 11.29
C ILE A 89 15.30 24.72 10.30
N GLN A 90 14.75 23.59 10.76
CA GLN A 90 14.43 22.46 9.88
C GLN A 90 13.26 22.77 8.95
N ILE A 91 12.33 23.65 9.36
CA ILE A 91 11.26 24.17 8.50
C ILE A 91 11.88 25.06 7.43
N GLN A 92 12.82 25.93 7.81
CA GLN A 92 13.53 26.79 6.88
C GLN A 92 14.33 25.98 5.85
N TYR A 93 15.06 24.95 6.28
CA TYR A 93 15.73 24.03 5.35
C TYR A 93 14.77 23.34 4.38
N ALA A 94 13.57 22.98 4.84
CA ALA A 94 12.55 22.43 3.96
C ALA A 94 12.11 23.44 2.89
N ILE A 95 11.87 24.70 3.28
CA ILE A 95 11.50 25.78 2.35
C ILE A 95 12.62 26.01 1.32
N GLU A 96 13.85 26.19 1.78
CA GLU A 96 15.02 26.46 0.93
C GLU A 96 15.29 25.31 -0.05
N ARG A 97 15.08 24.07 0.38
CA ARG A 97 15.23 22.90 -0.49
C ARG A 97 14.24 22.89 -1.65
N ILE A 98 12.99 23.31 -1.42
CA ILE A 98 12.00 23.44 -2.50
C ILE A 98 12.33 24.64 -3.39
N GLN A 99 12.76 25.76 -2.82
CA GLN A 99 13.19 26.93 -3.58
C GLN A 99 14.43 26.64 -4.45
N ALA A 100 15.34 25.78 -4.00
CA ALA A 100 16.49 25.32 -4.76
C ALA A 100 16.10 24.49 -6.02
N LEU A 101 14.86 24.00 -6.08
CA LEU A 101 14.27 23.44 -7.30
C LEU A 101 13.60 24.48 -8.20
N SER A 102 13.77 25.77 -7.88
CA SER A 102 13.07 26.89 -8.54
C SER A 102 11.56 26.82 -8.42
N LEU A 103 11.05 26.29 -7.29
CA LEU A 103 9.63 26.22 -6.96
C LEU A 103 9.26 27.26 -5.89
N LYS A 104 7.98 27.64 -5.85
CA LYS A 104 7.41 28.49 -4.79
C LYS A 104 6.90 27.60 -3.64
N VAL A 105 6.81 28.16 -2.43
CA VAL A 105 6.42 27.41 -1.23
C VAL A 105 5.24 28.09 -0.53
N LYS A 106 4.23 27.30 -0.18
CA LYS A 106 3.21 27.66 0.82
C LYS A 106 3.31 26.70 2.00
N VAL A 107 3.43 27.22 3.21
CA VAL A 107 3.56 26.39 4.42
C VAL A 107 2.21 26.31 5.12
N GLY A 108 1.78 25.08 5.43
CA GLY A 108 0.59 24.84 6.24
C GLY A 108 0.72 25.45 7.63
N LYS A 109 -0.38 25.94 8.19
CA LYS A 109 -0.35 26.64 9.49
C LYS A 109 0.00 25.68 10.63
N SER A 110 -0.41 24.43 10.53
CA SER A 110 -0.17 23.39 11.53
C SER A 110 1.32 23.08 11.68
N VAL A 111 2.14 23.32 10.65
CA VAL A 111 3.59 23.08 10.66
C VAL A 111 4.29 23.79 11.83
N TYR A 112 3.81 24.97 12.22
CA TYR A 112 4.35 25.75 13.34
C TYR A 112 3.64 25.50 14.68
N LYS A 113 2.52 24.78 14.67
CA LYS A 113 1.74 24.49 15.89
C LYS A 113 2.38 23.37 16.72
N ARG A 114 1.95 23.28 17.98
CA ARG A 114 2.37 22.24 18.90
C ARG A 114 1.17 21.75 19.71
N TYR A 115 0.93 20.45 19.64
CA TYR A 115 0.07 19.73 20.56
C TYR A 115 0.78 18.44 20.99
N GLY A 116 1.48 18.50 22.13
CA GLY A 116 2.40 17.44 22.52
C GLY A 116 3.51 17.24 21.46
N TYR A 117 3.56 16.04 20.89
CA TYR A 117 4.47 15.70 19.78
C TYR A 117 3.86 15.95 18.38
N PHE A 118 2.59 16.33 18.27
CA PHE A 118 1.91 16.62 17.00
C PHE A 118 2.07 18.06 16.54
N ALA A 119 1.98 18.27 15.23
CA ALA A 119 1.96 19.57 14.55
C ALA A 119 0.57 20.24 14.63
N GLY A 120 0.07 20.49 15.84
CA GLY A 120 -1.31 20.93 16.12
C GLY A 120 -2.28 19.77 16.34
N THR A 121 -3.59 20.09 16.45
CA THR A 121 -4.64 19.08 16.65
C THR A 121 -4.85 18.22 15.39
N ASP A 122 -5.74 17.23 15.47
CA ASP A 122 -6.10 16.39 14.32
C ASP A 122 -6.79 17.23 13.23
N GLU A 123 -7.64 18.17 13.64
CA GLU A 123 -8.35 19.12 12.78
C GLU A 123 -7.38 20.09 12.11
N ASP A 124 -6.39 20.62 12.84
CA ASP A 124 -5.37 21.51 12.28
C ASP A 124 -4.59 20.84 11.15
N ARG A 125 -4.11 19.61 11.39
CA ARG A 125 -3.32 18.84 10.42
C ARG A 125 -4.14 18.43 9.20
N ALA A 126 -5.39 18.02 9.42
CA ALA A 126 -6.32 17.70 8.33
C ALA A 126 -6.70 18.94 7.51
N HIS A 127 -6.90 20.08 8.18
CA HIS A 127 -7.24 21.34 7.54
C HIS A 127 -6.14 21.76 6.55
N ASP A 128 -4.87 21.71 6.95
CA ASP A 128 -3.76 22.04 6.06
C ASP A 128 -3.76 21.19 4.79
N ILE A 129 -3.93 19.86 4.90
CA ILE A 129 -4.00 18.97 3.72
C ILE A 129 -5.18 19.35 2.83
N ASN A 130 -6.36 19.51 3.42
CA ASN A 130 -7.58 19.84 2.69
C ASN A 130 -7.47 21.19 1.95
N GLN A 131 -6.89 22.21 2.60
CA GLN A 131 -6.65 23.52 1.99
C GLN A 131 -5.63 23.42 0.85
N MET A 132 -4.53 22.70 1.04
CA MET A 132 -3.52 22.55 -0.01
C MET A 132 -4.07 21.82 -1.24
N PHE A 133 -5.02 20.89 -1.09
CA PHE A 133 -5.71 20.30 -2.24
C PHE A 133 -6.76 21.24 -2.86
N ALA A 134 -7.44 22.07 -2.07
CA ALA A 134 -8.45 23.01 -2.56
C ALA A 134 -7.84 24.23 -3.28
N ASP A 135 -6.63 24.66 -2.92
CA ASP A 135 -5.97 25.87 -3.43
C ASP A 135 -5.47 25.69 -4.87
N PRO A 136 -6.03 26.37 -5.89
CA PRO A 136 -5.64 26.18 -7.29
C PRO A 136 -4.19 26.58 -7.62
N GLU A 137 -3.54 27.38 -6.77
CA GLU A 137 -2.13 27.78 -6.96
C GLU A 137 -1.16 26.65 -6.60
N VAL A 138 -1.54 25.76 -5.67
CA VAL A 138 -0.73 24.63 -5.24
C VAL A 138 -0.79 23.50 -6.27
N LYS A 139 0.37 23.03 -6.75
CA LYS A 139 0.52 21.94 -7.73
C LYS A 139 1.03 20.64 -7.12
N ALA A 140 1.77 20.71 -6.03
CA ALA A 140 2.22 19.55 -5.27
C ALA A 140 2.16 19.80 -3.75
N ILE A 141 2.11 18.72 -2.98
CA ILE A 141 2.02 18.75 -1.52
C ILE A 141 3.07 17.80 -0.97
N PHE A 142 4.07 18.33 -0.27
CA PHE A 142 5.13 17.52 0.32
C PHE A 142 5.00 17.51 1.83
N ALA A 143 5.03 16.31 2.41
CA ALA A 143 5.14 16.15 3.85
C ALA A 143 6.52 16.63 4.30
N ILE A 144 6.54 17.46 5.34
CA ILE A 144 7.79 18.00 5.88
C ILE A 144 8.54 16.94 6.68
N ARG A 145 7.81 16.09 7.41
CA ARG A 145 8.33 14.97 8.18
C ARG A 145 7.25 13.93 8.46
N GLY A 146 7.69 12.74 8.86
CA GLY A 146 6.85 11.65 9.35
C GLY A 146 6.79 11.65 10.88
N GLY A 147 6.64 10.48 11.48
CA GLY A 147 6.52 10.29 12.92
C GLY A 147 5.35 9.37 13.24
N TRP A 148 4.34 9.90 13.91
CA TRP A 148 3.08 9.22 14.14
C TRP A 148 1.93 10.22 14.09
N GLY A 149 0.76 9.78 13.60
CA GLY A 149 -0.49 10.53 13.67
C GLY A 149 -1.19 10.77 12.34
N SER A 150 -0.55 10.44 11.21
CA SER A 150 -1.17 10.60 9.90
C SER A 150 -2.42 9.71 9.73
N ASN A 151 -2.46 8.56 10.40
CA ASN A 151 -3.64 7.69 10.40
C ASN A 151 -4.82 8.25 11.20
N ARG A 152 -4.59 9.11 12.21
CA ARG A 152 -5.64 9.70 13.05
C ARG A 152 -6.56 10.65 12.28
N ILE A 153 -6.02 11.27 11.22
CA ILE A 153 -6.71 12.33 10.49
C ILE A 153 -7.48 11.82 9.27
N LEU A 154 -7.44 10.52 8.96
CA LEU A 154 -8.02 9.96 7.73
C LEU A 154 -9.53 10.13 7.62
N ASP A 155 -10.26 10.25 8.74
CA ASP A 155 -11.70 10.55 8.74
C ASP A 155 -12.00 12.02 8.41
N LEU A 156 -11.02 12.92 8.58
CA LEU A 156 -11.14 14.36 8.37
C LEU A 156 -10.68 14.81 6.98
N ILE A 157 -10.10 13.91 6.18
CA ILE A 157 -9.61 14.23 4.84
C ILE A 157 -10.78 14.30 3.84
N ASN A 158 -10.83 15.38 3.07
CA ASN A 158 -11.82 15.59 2.02
C ASN A 158 -11.40 14.92 0.71
N TYR A 159 -11.61 13.60 0.64
CA TYR A 159 -11.30 12.80 -0.54
C TYR A 159 -12.05 13.24 -1.81
N LYS A 160 -13.21 13.88 -1.68
CA LYS A 160 -13.95 14.43 -2.84
C LYS A 160 -13.16 15.58 -3.46
N THR A 161 -12.70 16.53 -2.64
CA THR A 161 -11.85 17.64 -3.11
C THR A 161 -10.56 17.14 -3.72
N ILE A 162 -9.91 16.13 -3.12
CA ILE A 162 -8.69 15.52 -3.67
C ILE A 162 -8.95 14.93 -5.07
N LYS A 163 -10.08 14.21 -5.24
CA LYS A 163 -10.44 13.63 -6.53
C LYS A 163 -10.74 14.70 -7.60
N GLN A 164 -11.30 15.84 -7.20
CA GLN A 164 -11.59 16.97 -8.09
C GLN A 164 -10.36 17.80 -8.44
N ASN A 165 -9.37 17.84 -7.53
CA ASN A 165 -8.14 18.61 -7.68
C ASN A 165 -6.92 17.69 -7.47
N PRO A 166 -6.69 16.72 -8.37
CA PRO A 166 -5.59 15.77 -8.20
C PRO A 166 -4.24 16.51 -8.28
N LYS A 167 -3.43 16.35 -7.24
CA LYS A 167 -2.09 16.95 -7.10
C LYS A 167 -1.10 15.91 -6.65
N ILE A 168 0.16 16.14 -6.93
CA ILE A 168 1.24 15.33 -6.39
C ILE A 168 1.17 15.43 -4.86
N ILE A 169 1.17 14.29 -4.17
CA ILE A 169 1.40 14.23 -2.72
C ILE A 169 2.56 13.27 -2.45
N MET A 170 3.57 13.75 -1.72
CA MET A 170 4.81 13.00 -1.48
C MET A 170 5.20 12.96 0.00
N GLY A 171 5.68 11.79 0.43
CA GLY A 171 6.31 11.54 1.72
C GLY A 171 6.54 10.04 1.92
N TYR A 172 7.05 9.63 3.08
CA TYR A 172 7.18 8.21 3.42
C TYR A 172 7.07 7.99 4.94
N SER A 173 7.32 6.77 5.44
CA SER A 173 7.16 6.44 6.86
C SER A 173 5.70 6.64 7.31
N ASP A 174 5.41 7.41 8.36
CA ASP A 174 4.04 7.71 8.85
C ASP A 174 3.07 8.15 7.74
N ILE A 175 3.59 8.88 6.75
CA ILE A 175 2.81 9.42 5.63
C ILE A 175 2.21 8.30 4.76
N THR A 176 2.76 7.09 4.82
CA THR A 176 2.23 5.87 4.19
C THR A 176 0.72 5.73 4.42
N SER A 177 0.24 6.00 5.64
CA SER A 177 -1.18 5.90 5.96
C SER A 177 -2.05 6.84 5.12
N LEU A 178 -1.55 8.06 4.89
CA LEU A 178 -2.22 9.08 4.10
C LEU A 178 -2.14 8.77 2.60
N LEU A 179 -0.98 8.32 2.10
CA LEU A 179 -0.80 7.97 0.69
C LEU A 179 -1.72 6.82 0.28
N LEU A 180 -1.71 5.73 1.06
CA LEU A 180 -2.57 4.55 0.81
C LEU A 180 -4.05 4.91 0.88
N ALA A 181 -4.44 5.71 1.87
CA ALA A 181 -5.82 6.16 2.02
C ALA A 181 -6.27 6.99 0.82
N ILE A 182 -5.46 7.95 0.37
CA ILE A 182 -5.76 8.79 -0.79
C ILE A 182 -5.88 7.93 -2.05
N ASN A 183 -4.94 7.01 -2.28
CA ASN A 183 -5.01 6.08 -3.41
C ASN A 183 -6.28 5.23 -3.37
N ALA A 184 -6.57 4.62 -2.21
CA ALA A 184 -7.71 3.73 -2.02
C ALA A 184 -9.06 4.45 -2.17
N LYS A 185 -9.15 5.73 -1.80
CA LYS A 185 -10.40 6.50 -1.83
C LYS A 185 -10.65 7.21 -3.15
N THR A 186 -9.59 7.63 -3.85
CA THR A 186 -9.73 8.51 -5.02
C THR A 186 -9.24 7.88 -6.31
N GLY A 187 -8.30 6.93 -6.23
CA GLY A 187 -7.56 6.41 -7.38
C GLY A 187 -6.33 7.25 -7.76
N LEU A 188 -6.08 8.35 -7.06
CA LEU A 188 -4.93 9.22 -7.28
C LEU A 188 -3.62 8.49 -7.00
N VAL A 189 -2.69 8.55 -7.96
CA VAL A 189 -1.31 8.14 -7.76
C VAL A 189 -0.65 9.04 -6.73
N THR A 190 -0.04 8.43 -5.74
CA THR A 190 0.66 9.06 -4.61
C THR A 190 2.14 8.68 -4.66
N PHE A 191 3.01 9.43 -3.97
CA PHE A 191 4.45 9.26 -4.13
C PHE A 191 5.11 8.92 -2.80
N HIS A 192 5.59 7.68 -2.68
CA HIS A 192 6.45 7.28 -1.56
C HIS A 192 7.87 7.79 -1.84
N GLY A 193 8.27 8.89 -1.20
CA GLY A 193 9.48 9.62 -1.54
C GLY A 193 9.93 10.57 -0.44
N PRO A 194 11.05 11.30 -0.64
CA PRO A 194 11.74 12.02 0.42
C PRO A 194 10.87 13.11 1.05
N MET A 195 11.02 13.30 2.37
CA MET A 195 10.32 14.36 3.09
C MET A 195 11.12 15.67 3.05
N ALA A 196 10.42 16.80 3.12
CA ALA A 196 11.05 18.08 2.83
C ALA A 196 12.10 18.51 3.87
N ALA A 197 12.01 18.08 5.14
CA ALA A 197 13.00 18.42 6.16
C ALA A 197 14.28 17.58 6.09
N GLN A 198 14.30 16.49 5.31
CA GLN A 198 15.46 15.62 5.22
C GLN A 198 16.42 16.04 4.10
N PRO A 199 17.72 15.73 4.22
CA PRO A 199 18.67 15.93 3.13
C PRO A 199 18.25 15.17 1.87
N TRP A 200 18.28 15.84 0.72
CA TRP A 200 18.07 15.19 -0.59
C TRP A 200 19.42 15.04 -1.27
N THR A 201 19.91 13.81 -1.36
CA THR A 201 21.13 13.51 -2.11
C THR A 201 20.91 13.71 -3.60
N GLY A 202 22.00 13.77 -4.38
CA GLY A 202 21.91 13.83 -5.85
C GLY A 202 21.14 12.64 -6.43
N TYR A 203 21.32 11.45 -5.85
CA TYR A 203 20.58 10.23 -6.20
C TYR A 203 19.08 10.39 -6.00
N THR A 204 18.67 10.74 -4.77
CA THR A 204 17.26 10.93 -4.41
C THR A 204 16.60 12.03 -5.24
N THR A 205 17.29 13.15 -5.40
CA THR A 205 16.80 14.30 -6.19
C THR A 205 16.62 13.94 -7.66
N LYS A 206 17.55 13.16 -8.24
CA LYS A 206 17.48 12.70 -9.63
C LYS A 206 16.22 11.86 -9.88
N TYR A 207 15.99 10.83 -9.07
CA TYR A 207 14.80 9.97 -9.22
C TYR A 207 13.50 10.75 -9.05
N MET A 208 13.44 11.65 -8.06
CA MET A 208 12.29 12.52 -7.84
C MET A 208 12.04 13.44 -9.05
N LYS A 209 13.07 14.12 -9.56
CA LYS A 209 12.94 15.02 -10.73
C LYS A 209 12.49 14.29 -11.98
N GLN A 210 13.12 13.16 -12.29
CA GLN A 210 12.75 12.34 -13.45
C GLN A 210 11.28 11.94 -13.40
N LEU A 211 10.76 11.64 -12.20
CA LEU A 211 9.38 11.20 -12.04
C LEU A 211 8.38 12.37 -12.05
N LEU A 212 8.67 13.43 -11.30
CA LEU A 212 7.71 14.49 -11.00
C LEU A 212 7.78 15.68 -11.96
N PHE A 213 8.94 15.96 -12.56
CA PHE A 213 9.13 17.08 -13.51
C PHE A 213 9.17 16.60 -14.95
N ASP A 214 9.91 15.52 -15.20
CA ASP A 214 10.18 15.08 -16.58
C ASP A 214 9.14 14.06 -17.10
N ALA A 215 8.20 13.62 -16.25
CA ALA A 215 7.23 12.57 -16.53
C ALA A 215 7.84 11.28 -17.11
N ASN A 216 9.08 10.96 -16.71
CA ASN A 216 9.78 9.81 -17.25
C ASN A 216 9.21 8.49 -16.74
N LYS A 217 9.26 7.48 -17.61
CA LYS A 217 9.12 6.09 -17.22
C LYS A 217 10.45 5.58 -16.71
N ILE A 218 10.52 5.25 -15.42
CA ILE A 218 11.77 4.89 -14.75
C ILE A 218 11.85 3.37 -14.57
N THR A 219 13.05 2.82 -14.73
CA THR A 219 13.41 1.52 -14.14
C THR A 219 14.27 1.77 -12.91
N PHE A 220 13.70 1.53 -11.73
CA PHE A 220 14.38 1.70 -10.46
C PHE A 220 15.33 0.52 -10.25
N SER A 221 16.58 0.83 -9.93
CA SER A 221 17.61 -0.15 -9.54
C SER A 221 18.55 0.49 -8.53
N ASN A 222 19.07 -0.33 -7.61
CA ASN A 222 20.02 0.14 -6.62
C ASN A 222 21.27 0.71 -7.30
N PRO A 223 21.93 1.72 -6.71
CA PRO A 223 23.13 2.30 -7.28
C PRO A 223 24.26 1.27 -7.26
N VAL A 224 24.97 1.17 -8.37
CA VAL A 224 26.24 0.47 -8.46
C VAL A 224 27.32 1.53 -8.31
N GLU A 225 27.82 1.70 -7.09
CA GLU A 225 28.83 2.69 -6.76
C GLU A 225 30.22 2.07 -6.90
N ALA A 226 31.21 2.87 -7.31
CA ALA A 226 32.60 2.44 -7.26
C ALA A 226 33.01 2.24 -5.81
N GLU A 227 33.54 1.06 -5.51
CA GLU A 227 34.09 0.69 -4.21
C GLU A 227 35.56 0.35 -4.38
N ASP A 228 36.37 0.64 -3.36
CA ASP A 228 37.75 0.16 -3.27
C ASP A 228 37.76 -1.27 -2.70
N ASP A 229 37.02 -2.15 -3.38
CA ASP A 229 36.89 -3.58 -3.08
C ASP A 229 36.76 -4.36 -4.40
N LEU A 230 37.23 -5.60 -4.42
CA LEU A 230 37.15 -6.49 -5.59
C LEU A 230 35.70 -6.79 -5.98
N ILE A 231 34.77 -6.71 -5.03
CA ILE A 231 33.35 -6.93 -5.26
C ILE A 231 32.53 -5.73 -4.79
N HIS A 232 31.40 -5.50 -5.44
CA HIS A 232 30.38 -4.60 -4.93
C HIS A 232 29.77 -5.20 -3.67
N THR A 233 29.84 -4.50 -2.54
CA THR A 233 29.31 -4.96 -1.24
C THR A 233 28.14 -4.11 -0.75
N LYS A 234 28.10 -2.84 -1.13
CA LYS A 234 27.06 -1.90 -0.67
C LYS A 234 25.80 -2.04 -1.54
N ASN A 235 24.66 -1.64 -0.99
CA ASN A 235 23.40 -1.49 -1.74
C ASN A 235 22.98 -2.71 -2.59
N ARG A 236 23.45 -3.91 -2.25
CA ARG A 236 23.05 -5.13 -2.95
C ARG A 236 21.63 -5.52 -2.59
N ILE A 237 20.94 -6.10 -3.56
CA ILE A 237 19.72 -6.84 -3.29
C ILE A 237 20.05 -8.28 -2.88
N MET A 238 19.12 -8.89 -2.16
CA MET A 238 19.14 -10.32 -1.86
C MET A 238 17.84 -10.94 -2.35
N THR A 239 17.97 -11.74 -3.42
CA THR A 239 16.84 -12.43 -4.03
C THR A 239 16.32 -13.51 -3.10
N ILE A 240 15.02 -13.45 -2.79
CA ILE A 240 14.29 -14.48 -2.06
C ILE A 240 13.79 -15.54 -3.05
N ARG A 241 13.15 -15.08 -4.14
CA ARG A 241 12.69 -15.94 -5.22
C ARG A 241 12.78 -15.22 -6.56
N LYS A 242 13.39 -15.89 -7.52
CA LYS A 242 13.58 -15.40 -8.90
C LYS A 242 12.25 -15.26 -9.65
N GLY A 243 12.28 -14.49 -10.74
CA GLY A 243 11.18 -14.36 -11.68
C GLY A 243 10.74 -12.91 -11.90
N LYS A 244 9.68 -12.75 -12.69
CA LYS A 244 9.09 -11.46 -13.04
C LYS A 244 7.60 -11.46 -12.73
N ALA A 245 7.09 -10.32 -12.29
CA ALA A 245 5.67 -10.13 -12.05
C ALA A 245 5.26 -8.72 -12.44
N THR A 246 4.03 -8.57 -12.92
CA THR A 246 3.44 -7.28 -13.27
C THR A 246 2.21 -7.05 -12.41
N GLY A 247 2.09 -5.85 -11.85
CA GLY A 247 0.98 -5.51 -10.97
C GLY A 247 0.99 -4.04 -10.57
N LYS A 248 -0.06 -3.65 -9.85
CA LYS A 248 -0.16 -2.30 -9.28
C LYS A 248 0.84 -2.19 -8.13
N LEU A 249 1.72 -1.19 -8.17
CA LEU A 249 2.66 -0.94 -7.08
C LEU A 249 1.92 -0.33 -5.89
N LEU A 250 1.92 -0.99 -4.75
CA LEU A 250 1.25 -0.53 -3.52
C LEU A 250 2.13 -0.85 -2.31
N GLY A 251 2.26 0.05 -1.34
CA GLY A 251 3.19 -0.20 -0.26
C GLY A 251 3.53 0.96 0.67
N GLY A 252 4.74 0.91 1.21
CA GLY A 252 5.27 1.89 2.16
C GLY A 252 5.75 1.25 3.46
N SER A 253 5.60 1.94 4.58
CA SER A 253 6.01 1.41 5.88
C SER A 253 5.17 0.19 6.27
N LEU A 254 5.84 -0.93 6.57
CA LEU A 254 5.22 -2.18 7.02
C LEU A 254 4.36 -1.95 8.27
N THR A 255 4.89 -1.22 9.25
CA THR A 255 4.16 -0.79 10.45
C THR A 255 2.87 -0.04 10.12
N LEU A 256 2.92 0.88 9.16
CA LEU A 256 1.73 1.67 8.84
C LEU A 256 0.71 0.89 7.99
N ILE A 257 1.16 0.04 7.07
CA ILE A 257 0.27 -0.87 6.32
C ILE A 257 -0.47 -1.80 7.29
N THR A 258 0.23 -2.40 8.26
CA THR A 258 -0.40 -3.28 9.25
C THR A 258 -1.39 -2.53 10.15
N SER A 259 -1.09 -1.28 10.52
CA SER A 259 -2.01 -0.44 11.31
C SER A 259 -3.33 -0.13 10.59
N LEU A 260 -3.35 -0.18 9.26
CA LEU A 260 -4.55 0.06 8.44
C LEU A 260 -5.39 -1.19 8.18
N LEU A 261 -4.92 -2.39 8.57
CA LEU A 261 -5.66 -3.64 8.37
C LEU A 261 -7.06 -3.55 8.99
N GLY A 262 -8.07 -4.00 8.23
CA GLY A 262 -9.48 -3.95 8.64
C GLY A 262 -10.15 -2.58 8.48
N SER A 263 -9.39 -1.52 8.17
CA SER A 263 -9.95 -0.19 7.92
C SER A 263 -10.42 -0.03 6.47
N ARG A 264 -11.21 1.02 6.22
CA ARG A 264 -11.65 1.43 4.87
C ARG A 264 -10.58 2.16 4.06
N TYR A 265 -9.38 2.34 4.63
CA TYR A 265 -8.29 3.14 4.09
C TYR A 265 -7.18 2.30 3.45
N LEU A 266 -7.18 0.98 3.71
CA LEU A 266 -6.24 0.08 3.07
C LEU A 266 -6.70 -0.25 1.64
N PRO A 267 -5.85 -0.09 0.61
CA PRO A 267 -6.18 -0.53 -0.74
C PRO A 267 -6.25 -2.07 -0.83
N LYS A 268 -6.86 -2.57 -1.91
CA LYS A 268 -6.88 -4.00 -2.21
C LYS A 268 -5.58 -4.39 -2.90
N PHE A 269 -4.91 -5.42 -2.38
CA PHE A 269 -3.61 -5.93 -2.89
C PHE A 269 -3.75 -7.09 -3.90
N ASN A 270 -4.96 -7.38 -4.40
CA ASN A 270 -5.18 -8.44 -5.39
C ASN A 270 -4.37 -8.20 -6.67
N GLY A 271 -3.38 -9.06 -6.93
CA GLY A 271 -2.45 -8.96 -8.06
C GLY A 271 -1.48 -7.79 -7.96
N ALA A 272 -1.32 -7.18 -6.78
CA ALA A 272 -0.42 -6.05 -6.57
C ALA A 272 1.04 -6.50 -6.44
N ILE A 273 1.95 -5.61 -6.77
CA ILE A 273 3.34 -5.68 -6.31
C ILE A 273 3.37 -4.96 -4.96
N LEU A 274 3.55 -5.71 -3.88
CA LEU A 274 3.68 -5.16 -2.54
C LEU A 274 5.13 -4.74 -2.32
N PHE A 275 5.37 -3.47 -2.04
CA PHE A 275 6.65 -3.02 -1.52
C PHE A 275 6.53 -2.61 -0.06
N VAL A 276 7.49 -2.99 0.78
CA VAL A 276 7.50 -2.62 2.20
C VAL A 276 8.87 -2.15 2.63
N GLU A 277 8.90 -1.21 3.56
CA GLU A 277 10.10 -0.74 4.26
C GLU A 277 9.77 -0.57 5.75
N ASP A 278 10.80 -0.52 6.59
CA ASP A 278 10.64 -0.06 7.97
C ASP A 278 11.98 0.43 8.52
N VAL A 279 11.97 0.97 9.73
CA VAL A 279 13.20 1.48 10.38
C VAL A 279 13.18 1.17 11.87
N ASP A 280 14.34 0.82 12.42
CA ASP A 280 14.55 0.62 13.85
C ASP A 280 13.59 -0.42 14.50
N GLU A 281 13.06 -1.35 13.71
CA GLU A 281 12.19 -2.41 14.23
C GLU A 281 12.98 -3.63 14.72
N ASP A 282 12.56 -4.17 15.86
CA ASP A 282 13.07 -5.47 16.32
C ASP A 282 12.56 -6.57 15.38
N ILE A 283 13.38 -7.59 15.09
CA ILE A 283 13.06 -8.60 14.07
C ILE A 283 11.76 -9.34 14.40
N TYR A 284 11.48 -9.62 15.67
CA TYR A 284 10.22 -10.27 16.05
C TYR A 284 8.99 -9.41 15.69
N LYS A 285 9.13 -8.08 15.65
CA LYS A 285 8.02 -7.20 15.24
C LYS A 285 7.80 -7.26 13.74
N VAL A 286 8.88 -7.32 12.94
CA VAL A 286 8.78 -7.55 11.49
C VAL A 286 8.07 -8.88 11.22
N ASP A 287 8.48 -9.95 11.91
CA ASP A 287 7.83 -11.26 11.86
C ASP A 287 6.35 -11.18 12.22
N ARG A 288 6.02 -10.55 13.36
CA ARG A 288 4.63 -10.33 13.79
C ARG A 288 3.82 -9.58 12.73
N MET A 289 4.38 -8.55 12.10
CA MET A 289 3.69 -7.75 11.09
C MET A 289 3.45 -8.53 9.80
N LEU A 290 4.43 -9.31 9.32
CA LEU A 290 4.27 -10.18 8.17
C LEU A 290 3.27 -11.31 8.45
N THR A 291 3.31 -11.88 9.65
CA THR A 291 2.29 -12.84 10.14
C THR A 291 0.89 -12.21 10.12
N GLN A 292 0.76 -10.96 10.52
CA GLN A 292 -0.52 -10.25 10.51
C GLN A 292 -1.03 -10.01 9.07
N LEU A 293 -0.15 -9.61 8.14
CA LEU A 293 -0.52 -9.48 6.72
C LEU A 293 -0.93 -10.82 6.11
N LYS A 294 -0.24 -11.91 6.48
CA LYS A 294 -0.56 -13.27 6.05
C LYS A 294 -1.93 -13.72 6.55
N THR A 295 -2.17 -13.58 7.85
CA THR A 295 -3.45 -13.97 8.48
C THR A 295 -4.63 -13.10 8.05
N ALA A 296 -4.38 -11.85 7.64
CA ALA A 296 -5.37 -10.99 6.98
C ALA A 296 -5.63 -11.36 5.50
N GLY A 297 -4.88 -12.31 4.94
CA GLY A 297 -4.98 -12.75 3.54
C GLY A 297 -4.42 -11.75 2.52
N VAL A 298 -3.59 -10.79 2.95
CA VAL A 298 -2.95 -9.82 2.07
C VAL A 298 -1.85 -10.50 1.26
N LEU A 299 -0.98 -11.27 1.93
CA LEU A 299 0.16 -11.94 1.27
C LEU A 299 -0.27 -13.03 0.28
N ASP A 300 -1.43 -13.66 0.47
CA ASP A 300 -1.95 -14.69 -0.43
C ASP A 300 -2.40 -14.14 -1.79
N ARG A 301 -2.50 -12.81 -1.92
CA ARG A 301 -3.14 -12.13 -3.05
C ARG A 301 -2.20 -11.30 -3.89
N ILE A 302 -0.96 -11.10 -3.45
CA ILE A 302 0.04 -10.29 -4.16
C ILE A 302 0.69 -11.10 -5.29
N ALA A 303 1.14 -10.41 -6.34
CA ALA A 303 1.83 -11.01 -7.48
C ALA A 303 3.36 -10.97 -7.34
N GLY A 304 3.87 -10.10 -6.48
CA GLY A 304 5.30 -9.92 -6.25
C GLY A 304 5.56 -9.11 -4.99
N PHE A 305 6.78 -9.22 -4.45
CA PHE A 305 7.15 -8.64 -3.17
C PHE A 305 8.52 -7.96 -3.22
N VAL A 306 8.62 -6.74 -2.68
CA VAL A 306 9.88 -6.01 -2.56
C VAL A 306 10.03 -5.54 -1.12
N PHE A 307 11.08 -5.95 -0.44
CA PHE A 307 11.45 -5.33 0.84
C PHE A 307 12.56 -4.29 0.57
N GLY A 308 12.36 -3.07 1.05
CA GLY A 308 13.37 -2.02 1.05
C GLY A 308 14.56 -2.33 1.96
N LYS A 309 15.34 -1.31 2.29
CA LYS A 309 16.29 -1.41 3.40
C LYS A 309 15.54 -1.20 4.71
N CYS A 310 15.99 -1.90 5.74
CA CYS A 310 15.47 -1.78 7.10
C CYS A 310 16.60 -1.32 8.03
N THR A 311 16.90 -0.02 8.00
CA THR A 311 17.99 0.57 8.79
C THR A 311 17.70 0.36 10.28
N GLY A 312 18.67 -0.15 11.05
CA GLY A 312 18.49 -0.38 12.49
C GLY A 312 17.55 -1.55 12.84
N CYS A 313 17.12 -2.34 11.84
CA CYS A 313 16.31 -3.52 12.07
C CYS A 313 17.19 -4.72 12.40
N THR A 314 17.48 -4.88 13.68
CA THR A 314 18.32 -5.95 14.23
C THR A 314 17.58 -6.64 15.37
N PRO A 315 17.99 -7.85 15.76
CA PRO A 315 17.57 -8.42 17.04
C PRO A 315 17.94 -7.46 18.18
N LYS A 316 16.94 -6.81 18.79
CA LYS A 316 17.18 -5.87 19.90
C LYS A 316 17.09 -6.56 21.25
N ASN A 317 16.20 -7.55 21.37
CA ASN A 317 16.09 -8.39 22.56
C ASN A 317 16.74 -9.75 22.31
N ASN A 318 17.94 -9.94 22.86
CA ASN A 318 18.60 -11.25 22.92
C ASN A 318 17.99 -12.06 24.06
N SER A 319 16.81 -12.65 23.81
CA SER A 319 16.29 -13.70 24.69
C SER A 319 17.31 -14.84 24.80
N SER A 320 17.29 -15.61 25.89
CA SER A 320 18.18 -16.77 26.08
C SER A 320 18.05 -17.82 24.97
N CYS A 321 16.98 -17.77 24.18
CA CYS A 321 16.69 -18.68 23.07
C CYS A 321 17.18 -18.16 21.70
N GLY A 322 17.81 -16.99 21.64
CA GLY A 322 18.22 -16.34 20.39
C GLY A 322 17.12 -15.55 19.69
N SER A 323 17.39 -15.12 18.45
CA SER A 323 16.46 -14.38 17.59
C SER A 323 16.66 -14.77 16.13
N LEU A 324 15.60 -14.67 15.32
CA LEU A 324 15.69 -14.84 13.87
C LEU A 324 16.43 -13.65 13.25
N THR A 325 17.08 -13.90 12.12
CA THR A 325 17.53 -12.84 11.21
C THR A 325 16.38 -12.34 10.36
N LEU A 326 16.47 -11.12 9.83
CA LEU A 326 15.50 -10.62 8.85
C LEU A 326 15.36 -11.57 7.66
N GLN A 327 16.47 -12.13 7.18
CA GLN A 327 16.46 -13.08 6.05
C GLN A 327 15.66 -14.35 6.38
N GLN A 328 15.80 -14.91 7.59
CA GLN A 328 15.00 -16.05 8.03
C GLN A 328 13.51 -15.70 8.05
N VAL A 329 13.14 -14.56 8.64
CA VAL A 329 11.74 -14.10 8.67
C VAL A 329 11.16 -13.95 7.26
N LEU A 330 11.91 -13.34 6.34
CA LEU A 330 11.47 -13.18 4.95
C LEU A 330 11.36 -14.54 4.23
N ASN A 331 12.27 -15.46 4.50
CA ASN A 331 12.19 -16.81 3.96
C ASN A 331 10.97 -17.57 4.51
N ASP A 332 10.61 -17.43 5.78
CA ASP A 332 9.47 -18.13 6.38
C ASP A 332 8.12 -17.61 5.84
N HIS A 333 8.01 -16.31 5.58
CA HIS A 333 6.76 -15.69 5.15
C HIS A 333 6.59 -15.54 3.65
N ILE A 334 7.67 -15.21 2.92
CA ILE A 334 7.59 -14.78 1.52
C ILE A 334 7.99 -15.91 0.57
N PHE A 335 9.04 -16.68 0.88
CA PHE A 335 9.48 -17.77 -0.01
C PHE A 335 8.38 -18.80 -0.35
N PRO A 336 7.50 -19.21 0.59
CA PRO A 336 6.42 -20.17 0.32
C PRO A 336 5.32 -19.65 -0.60
N LEU A 337 5.22 -18.33 -0.80
CA LEU A 337 4.21 -17.71 -1.65
C LEU A 337 4.44 -17.98 -3.15
N ARG A 338 5.64 -18.45 -3.53
CA ARG A 338 6.01 -18.79 -4.93
C ARG A 338 5.90 -17.62 -5.92
N ILE A 339 6.07 -16.39 -5.43
CA ILE A 339 6.10 -15.16 -6.22
C ILE A 339 7.52 -14.57 -6.32
N PRO A 340 7.83 -13.77 -7.36
CA PRO A 340 9.09 -13.04 -7.44
C PRO A 340 9.27 -12.10 -6.24
N ALA A 341 10.43 -12.21 -5.59
CA ALA A 341 10.69 -11.46 -4.36
C ALA A 341 12.18 -11.23 -4.10
N TRP A 342 12.51 -10.07 -3.53
CA TRP A 342 13.84 -9.75 -3.01
C TRP A 342 13.75 -8.75 -1.85
N TYR A 343 14.86 -8.54 -1.16
CA TYR A 343 15.04 -7.46 -0.20
C TYR A 343 16.26 -6.60 -0.49
N GLY A 344 16.30 -5.40 0.10
CA GLY A 344 17.46 -4.50 0.05
C GLY A 344 17.35 -3.39 -0.99
N SER A 345 16.17 -3.13 -1.57
CA SER A 345 16.00 -1.98 -2.48
C SER A 345 16.21 -0.65 -1.77
N MET A 346 16.64 0.39 -2.50
CA MET A 346 16.77 1.77 -1.99
C MET A 346 15.41 2.43 -1.71
N ILE A 347 14.66 1.85 -0.77
CA ILE A 347 13.35 2.25 -0.29
C ILE A 347 13.43 2.18 1.24
N GLY A 348 12.96 3.21 1.95
CA GLY A 348 12.98 3.27 3.41
C GLY A 348 13.81 4.43 3.98
N HIS A 349 14.45 4.23 5.12
CA HIS A 349 15.16 5.29 5.86
C HIS A 349 16.66 5.23 5.61
N ASP A 350 17.05 5.58 4.39
CA ASP A 350 18.44 5.76 3.97
C ASP A 350 18.61 7.16 3.34
N SER A 351 19.85 7.61 3.22
CA SER A 351 20.25 8.84 2.53
C SER A 351 19.93 8.82 1.03
N GLN A 352 19.92 7.63 0.43
CA GLN A 352 19.64 7.40 -0.98
C GLN A 352 18.36 6.58 -1.11
N ILE A 353 17.31 7.18 -1.67
CA ILE A 353 16.02 6.50 -1.85
C ILE A 353 15.41 6.81 -3.21
N PHE A 354 14.62 5.87 -3.71
CA PHE A 354 13.73 6.11 -4.83
C PHE A 354 12.56 7.00 -4.41
N THR A 355 11.96 7.66 -5.40
CA THR A 355 10.57 8.14 -5.30
C THR A 355 9.70 7.15 -6.07
N LEU A 356 8.81 6.43 -5.38
CA LEU A 356 7.97 5.39 -5.98
C LEU A 356 6.53 5.90 -6.19
N PRO A 357 5.98 5.75 -7.42
CA PRO A 357 4.61 6.15 -7.73
C PRO A 357 3.59 5.07 -7.35
N GLU A 358 3.10 5.16 -6.11
CA GLU A 358 2.08 4.27 -5.59
C GLU A 358 0.79 4.37 -6.39
N GLY A 359 0.37 3.21 -6.88
CA GLY A 359 -0.85 3.01 -7.64
C GLY A 359 -0.68 2.95 -9.15
N THR A 360 0.55 3.03 -9.66
CA THR A 360 0.86 2.78 -11.07
C THR A 360 1.11 1.30 -11.35
N GLN A 361 1.05 0.90 -12.63
CA GLN A 361 1.45 -0.43 -13.05
C GLN A 361 2.97 -0.52 -13.23
N VAL A 362 3.58 -1.56 -12.65
CA VAL A 362 5.01 -1.84 -12.77
C VAL A 362 5.24 -3.32 -13.10
N THR A 363 6.39 -3.60 -13.71
CA THR A 363 6.95 -4.95 -13.79
C THR A 363 8.19 -5.03 -12.92
N ILE A 364 8.25 -6.04 -12.05
CA ILE A 364 9.43 -6.34 -11.26
C ILE A 364 10.25 -7.48 -11.87
N ASP A 365 11.57 -7.45 -11.67
CA ASP A 365 12.50 -8.54 -11.96
C ASP A 365 13.34 -8.81 -10.70
N ALA A 366 13.05 -9.93 -10.02
CA ALA A 366 13.65 -10.26 -8.74
C ALA A 366 15.09 -10.78 -8.85
N GLU A 367 15.53 -11.15 -10.05
CA GLU A 367 16.94 -11.50 -10.30
C GLU A 367 17.80 -10.24 -10.45
N LYS A 368 17.23 -9.19 -11.03
CA LYS A 368 17.93 -7.92 -11.24
C LYS A 368 17.68 -6.90 -10.11
N GLY A 369 16.67 -7.14 -9.28
CA GLY A 369 16.24 -6.20 -8.24
C GLY A 369 15.66 -4.92 -8.82
N THR A 370 14.94 -5.01 -9.94
CA THR A 370 14.41 -3.84 -10.64
C THR A 370 12.90 -3.72 -10.55
N ILE A 371 12.44 -2.47 -10.54
CA ILE A 371 11.03 -2.10 -10.64
C ILE A 371 10.90 -1.19 -11.86
N ALA A 372 10.22 -1.64 -12.91
CA ALA A 372 10.08 -0.90 -14.17
C ALA A 372 8.65 -0.37 -14.34
N MET A 373 8.52 0.95 -14.49
CA MET A 373 7.23 1.60 -14.76
C MET A 373 6.69 1.27 -16.15
N LEU A 374 5.39 0.99 -16.24
CA LEU A 374 4.73 0.75 -17.52
C LEU A 374 4.15 2.02 -18.17
N GLU A 375 4.01 3.10 -17.42
CA GLU A 375 3.50 4.40 -17.86
C GLU A 375 4.05 5.51 -16.96
N PRO A 376 4.09 6.78 -17.42
CA PRO A 376 4.38 7.92 -16.57
C PRO A 376 3.42 8.00 -15.36
N ALA A 377 3.94 8.49 -14.23
CA ALA A 377 3.15 8.64 -13.00
C ALA A 377 2.47 10.01 -12.86
N VAL A 378 2.77 10.94 -13.77
CA VAL A 378 2.24 12.30 -13.85
C VAL A 378 1.90 12.60 -15.32
N ARG A 379 1.10 13.64 -15.56
CA ARG A 379 0.60 14.01 -16.90
C ARG A 379 0.73 15.50 -17.23
#